data_AF-W7W825-F1
#
_entry.id   AF-W7W825-F1
#
_cell.length_a   1.000
_cell.length_b   1.000
_cell.length_c   1.000
_cell.angle_alpha   90.00
_cell.angle_beta   90.00
_cell.angle_gamma   90.00
#
_symmetry.space_group_name_H-M   'P 1'
#
loop_
_entity.id
_entity.type
_entity.pdbx_description
1 polymer ?
#
loop_
_entity_poly.entity_id
_entity_poly.type
_entity_poly.pdbx_seq_one_letter_code
_entity_poly.pdbx_strand_id
1 'polypeptide(L)' 'MVTHGGVVDGLYRHTKKLPHVGSRVFSMVNGSLNEFLYERGEWHLKSWADVAHLEGTPLDDV' A
#
# COMPACT_ATOMS: atom_id res chain seq x y z
N MET A 1 -7.03 -5.50 -5.77
CA MET A 1 -7.79 -4.23 -5.91
C MET A 1 -6.85 -3.18 -6.46
N VAL A 2 -7.26 -2.44 -7.49
CA VAL A 2 -6.53 -1.26 -7.98
C VAL A 2 -7.29 -0.03 -7.51
N THR A 3 -6.59 0.93 -6.91
CA THR A 3 -7.19 2.14 -6.33
C THR A 3 -6.17 3.28 -6.29
N HIS A 4 -6.63 4.48 -6.00
CA HIS A 4 -5.78 5.63 -5.75
C HIS A 4 -5.21 5.66 -4.33
N GLY A 5 -4.18 6.49 -4.16
CA GLY A 5 -3.43 6.62 -2.91
C GLY A 5 -4.26 7.04 -1.69
N GLY A 6 -5.39 7.73 -1.87
CA GLY A 6 -6.26 8.12 -0.74
C GLY A 6 -6.86 6.92 0.00
N VAL A 7 -7.33 5.91 -0.73
CA VAL A 7 -7.90 4.69 -0.13
C VAL A 7 -6.81 3.87 0.57
N VAL A 8 -5.63 3.76 -0.06
CA VAL A 8 -4.49 3.02 0.51
C VAL A 8 -3.95 3.71 1.76
N ASP A 9 -3.88 5.05 1.77
CA ASP A 9 -3.49 5.87 2.94
C ASP A 9 -4.43 5.61 4.12
N GLY A 10 -5.75 5.59 3.87
CA GLY A 10 -6.75 5.29 4.89
C GLY A 10 -6.57 3.90 5.52
N LEU A 11 -6.36 2.87 4.70
CA LEU A 11 -6.16 1.51 5.20
C LEU A 11 -4.83 1.36 5.96
N TYR A 12 -3.75 1.98 5.46
CA TYR A 12 -2.48 2.03 6.18
C TYR A 12 -2.63 2.68 7.55
N ARG A 13 -3.25 3.87 7.63
CA ARG A 13 -3.52 4.55 8.90
C ARG A 13 -4.38 3.70 9.84
N HIS A 14 -5.41 3.05 9.32
CA HIS A 14 -6.26 2.15 10.11
C HIS A 14 -5.45 1.01 10.73
N THR A 15 -4.65 0.29 9.93
CA THR A 15 -3.82 -0.82 10.43
C THR A 15 -2.72 -0.38 11.41
N LYS A 16 -2.22 0.85 11.27
CA LYS A 16 -1.19 1.43 12.14
C LYS A 16 -1.76 2.25 13.30
N LYS A 17 -3.08 2.31 13.46
CA LYS A 17 -3.78 3.11 14.48
C LYS A 17 -3.34 4.59 14.47
N LEU A 18 -3.10 5.13 13.28
CA LEU A 18 -2.72 6.53 13.07
C LEU A 18 -3.97 7.42 12.94
N PRO A 19 -3.90 8.70 13.33
CA PRO A 19 -4.98 9.65 13.07
C PRO A 19 -5.31 9.76 11.57
N HIS A 20 -6.59 9.89 11.25
CA HIS A 20 -7.06 10.07 9.86
C HIS A 20 -6.68 11.42 9.26
N VAL A 21 -6.44 12.43 10.10
CA VAL A 21 -6.04 13.78 9.68
C VAL A 21 -4.61 14.05 10.13
N GLY A 22 -3.84 14.71 9.27
CA GLY A 22 -2.47 15.13 9.56
C GLY A 22 -1.48 14.74 8.46
N SER A 23 -0.27 15.30 8.56
CA SER A 23 0.80 15.05 7.61
C SER A 23 1.07 13.56 7.41
N ARG A 24 1.35 13.19 6.17
CA ARG A 24 1.72 11.82 5.83
C ARG A 24 3.12 11.51 6.39
N VAL A 25 3.23 10.38 7.09
CA VAL A 25 4.48 9.94 7.74
C VAL A 25 5.11 8.71 7.06
N PHE A 26 4.67 8.41 5.85
CA PHE A 26 5.10 7.24 5.08
C PHE A 26 5.14 7.58 3.58
N SER A 27 6.04 6.92 2.85
CA SER A 27 6.14 7.07 1.40
C SER A 27 5.07 6.26 0.69
N MET A 28 4.56 6.81 -0.41
CA MET A 28 3.64 6.11 -1.31
C MET A 28 4.21 6.19 -2.72
N VAL A 29 4.32 5.02 -3.36
CA VAL A 29 4.96 4.90 -4.67
C VAL A 29 3.91 4.44 -5.67
N ASN A 30 3.84 5.12 -6.82
CA ASN A 30 2.93 4.72 -7.90
C ASN A 30 3.33 3.33 -8.43
N GLY A 31 2.33 2.53 -8.79
CA GLY A 31 2.54 1.15 -9.23
C GLY A 31 2.91 0.18 -8.10
N SER A 32 3.07 0.65 -6.85
CA SER A 32 3.41 -0.26 -5.76
C SER A 32 2.27 -1.21 -5.37
N LEU A 33 2.66 -2.41 -4.98
CA LEU A 33 1.78 -3.41 -4.37
C LEU A 33 1.79 -3.23 -2.85
N ASN A 34 0.61 -3.32 -2.24
CA ASN A 34 0.40 -3.17 -0.81
C ASN A 34 -0.50 -4.31 -0.33
N GLU A 35 -0.01 -5.13 0.60
CA GLU A 35 -0.75 -6.28 1.12
C GLU A 35 -1.26 -6.03 2.53
N PHE A 36 -2.55 -6.30 2.70
CA PHE A 36 -3.24 -6.27 3.97
C PHE A 36 -3.91 -7.61 4.22
N LEU A 37 -3.84 -8.08 5.45
CA LEU A 37 -4.44 -9.31 5.92
C LEU A 37 -5.54 -8.97 6.92
N TYR A 38 -6.70 -9.60 6.80
CA TYR A 38 -7.77 -9.47 7.79
C TYR A 38 -7.94 -10.78 8.54
N GLU A 39 -7.64 -10.77 9.83
CA GLU A 39 -7.71 -11.95 10.69
C GLU A 39 -8.30 -11.59 12.05
N ARG A 40 -9.18 -12.44 12.58
CA ARG A 40 -9.77 -12.30 13.93
C ARG A 40 -10.41 -10.93 14.20
N GLY A 41 -10.96 -10.29 13.17
CA GLY A 41 -11.60 -8.99 13.32
C GLY A 41 -10.68 -7.79 13.11
N GLU A 42 -9.39 -8.01 12.87
CA GLU A 42 -8.38 -6.96 12.76
C GLU A 42 -7.68 -6.96 11.39
N TRP A 43 -7.34 -5.75 10.91
CA TRP A 43 -6.53 -5.57 9.72
C TRP A 43 -5.04 -5.43 10.07
N HIS A 44 -4.21 -6.19 9.38
CA HIS A 44 -2.76 -6.20 9.53
C HIS A 44 -2.09 -5.79 8.22
N LEU A 45 -1.08 -4.92 8.31
CA LEU A 45 -0.22 -4.61 7.17
C LEU A 45 0.82 -5.73 7.01
N LYS A 46 0.82 -6.40 5.86
CA LYS A 46 1.73 -7.51 5.54
C LYS A 46 2.93 -7.04 4.72
N SER A 47 2.70 -6.25 3.67
CA SER A 47 3.76 -5.62 2.87
C SER A 47 3.34 -4.22 2.45
N TRP A 48 4.31 -3.33 2.27
CA TRP A 48 4.06 -1.92 1.96
C TRP A 48 4.98 -1.42 0.85
N ALA A 49 4.40 -0.68 -0.08
CA ALA A 49 5.09 0.00 -1.17
C ALA A 49 6.05 -0.92 -1.95
N ASP A 50 5.65 -2.18 -2.18
CA ASP A 50 6.48 -3.14 -2.92
C ASP A 50 6.50 -2.79 -4.41
N VAL A 51 7.70 -2.51 -4.90
CA VAL A 51 7.99 -2.16 -6.30
C VAL A 51 8.99 -3.12 -6.93
N ALA A 52 9.25 -4.28 -6.33
CA ALA A 52 10.24 -5.24 -6.83
C ALA A 52 9.94 -5.66 -8.28
N HIS A 53 8.67 -5.74 -8.66
CA HIS A 53 8.25 -6.04 -10.04
C HIS A 53 8.61 -4.94 -11.06
N LEU A 54 8.92 -3.73 -10.62
CA LEU A 54 9.36 -2.61 -11.46
C LEU A 54 10.89 -2.56 -11.63
N GLU A 55 11.65 -3.34 -10.84
CA GLU A 55 13.11 -3.35 -10.90
C GLU A 55 13.67 -4.21 -12.06
N GLY A 56 12.81 -4.81 -12.88
CA GLY A 56 13.16 -5.60 -14.05
C GLY A 56 13.12 -4.82 -15.37
N THR A 57 13.76 -5.38 -16.40
CA THR A 57 13.55 -4.91 -17.78
C THR A 57 12.09 -5.15 -18.17
N PRO A 58 11.37 -4.14 -18.70
CA PRO A 58 10.03 -4.33 -19.22
C PRO A 58 10.03 -5.50 -20.21
N LEU A 59 9.15 -6.46 -19.99
CA LEU A 59 8.76 -7.43 -21.00
C LEU A 59 7.83 -6.70 -21.96
N ASP A 60 8.36 -5.74 -22.73
CA ASP A 60 7.56 -5.03 -23.72
C ASP A 60 6.96 -6.05 -24.71
N ASP A 61 5.70 -5.84 -25.12
CA ASP A 61 5.09 -6.53 -26.25
C ASP A 61 5.82 -6.08 -27.53
N VAL A 62 6.55 -6.99 -28.17
CA VAL A 62 7.12 -6.83 -29.54
C VAL A 62 6.03 -6.96 -30.59
#